data_AF-A0A0B7A8V0-F1
#
_entry.id   AF-A0A0B7A8V0-F1
#
_cell.length_a   1.000
_cell.length_b   1.000
_cell.length_c   1.000
_cell.angle_alpha   90.00
_cell.angle_beta   90.00
_cell.angle_gamma   90.00
#
_symmetry.space_group_name_H-M   'P 1'
#
loop_
_entity.id
_entity.type
_entity.pdbx_description
1 polymer ?
#
loop_
_entity_poly.entity_id
_entity_poly.type
_entity_poly.pdbx_seq_one_letter_code
_entity_poly.pdbx_strand_id
1 'polypeptide(L)' 'GDDDGPMGPIMVDPSVGNVGFGSGLHGWAFTLKQFSEIYADKFGVQVDKLMKNLWGDRFFNLKTKKWSSNAD' A
#
# COMPACT_ATOMS: atom_id res chain seq x y z
N GLY A 1 -25.71 -0.33 -0.90
CA GLY A 1 -24.45 0.43 -0.92
C GLY A 1 -23.91 0.31 -2.32
N ASP A 2 -23.40 1.41 -2.87
CA ASP A 2 -23.13 1.60 -4.30
C ASP A 2 -22.02 0.72 -4.92
N ASP A 3 -21.63 -0.39 -4.28
CA ASP A 3 -20.54 -1.29 -4.71
C ASP A 3 -20.98 -2.44 -5.64
N ASP A 4 -22.29 -2.72 -5.78
CA ASP A 4 -22.84 -3.83 -6.60
C ASP A 4 -23.39 -3.36 -7.96
N GLY A 5 -23.09 -2.11 -8.35
CA GLY A 5 -23.48 -1.56 -9.65
C GLY A 5 -22.62 -2.11 -10.81
N PRO A 6 -23.01 -1.88 -12.08
CA PRO A 6 -22.26 -2.34 -13.25
C PRO A 6 -20.84 -1.76 -13.35
N MET A 7 -20.54 -0.71 -12.56
CA MET A 7 -19.23 -0.08 -12.47
C MET A 7 -18.32 -0.67 -11.37
N GLY A 8 -18.84 -1.63 -10.58
CA GLY A 8 -18.11 -2.22 -9.45
C GLY A 8 -17.77 -1.22 -8.33
N PRO A 9 -16.80 -1.53 -7.46
CA PRO A 9 -16.41 -0.65 -6.37
C PRO A 9 -15.70 0.61 -6.91
N ILE A 10 -16.35 1.76 -6.77
CA ILE A 10 -15.84 3.07 -7.25
C ILE A 10 -14.90 3.73 -6.23
N MET A 11 -14.95 3.30 -4.96
CA MET A 11 -14.13 3.87 -3.90
C MET A 11 -12.64 3.60 -4.12
N VAL A 12 -11.85 4.67 -4.05
CA VAL A 12 -10.39 4.57 -4.16
C VAL A 12 -9.79 4.19 -2.81
N ASP A 13 -9.07 3.07 -2.80
CA ASP A 13 -8.30 2.65 -1.65
C ASP A 13 -6.86 2.32 -2.10
N PRO A 14 -5.85 3.04 -1.58
CA PRO A 14 -4.45 2.76 -1.88
C PRO A 14 -3.99 1.38 -1.41
N SER A 15 -4.61 0.83 -0.36
CA SER A 15 -4.27 -0.47 0.22
C SER A 15 -4.59 -1.67 -0.69
N VAL A 16 -5.51 -1.49 -1.64
CA VAL A 16 -5.84 -2.46 -2.70
C VAL A 16 -5.12 -2.19 -4.02
N GLY A 17 -4.29 -1.15 -4.08
CA GLY A 17 -3.45 -0.83 -5.24
C GLY A 17 -4.11 0.02 -6.31
N ASN A 18 -5.25 0.63 -6.01
CA ASN A 18 -6.05 1.40 -6.97
C ASN A 18 -5.62 2.88 -7.04
N VAL A 19 -4.51 3.24 -6.37
CA VAL A 19 -4.01 4.62 -6.26
C VAL A 19 -2.52 4.67 -6.60
N GLY A 20 -2.17 5.62 -7.48
CA GLY A 20 -0.80 5.96 -7.84
C GLY A 20 -0.39 7.33 -7.31
N PHE A 21 0.86 7.44 -6.86
CA PHE A 21 1.47 8.67 -6.38
C PHE A 21 2.49 9.14 -7.43
N GLY A 22 2.54 10.43 -7.72
CA GLY A 22 3.48 10.93 -8.71
C GLY A 22 3.62 12.44 -8.71
N SER A 23 4.66 12.91 -9.37
CA SER A 23 4.91 14.32 -9.64
C SER A 23 5.10 14.50 -11.14
N GLY A 24 4.13 15.16 -11.79
CA GLY A 24 4.20 15.43 -13.23
C GLY A 24 5.39 16.33 -13.61
N LEU A 25 5.78 17.25 -12.73
CA LEU A 25 6.92 18.16 -12.96
C LEU A 25 8.26 17.42 -13.00
N HIS A 26 8.43 16.44 -12.12
CA HIS A 26 9.68 15.68 -12.00
C HIS A 26 9.65 14.35 -12.77
N GLY A 27 8.56 14.04 -13.46
CA GLY A 27 8.44 12.88 -14.33
C GLY A 27 8.46 11.52 -13.63
N TRP A 28 8.16 11.46 -12.33
CA TRP A 28 8.11 10.21 -11.59
C TRP A 28 6.68 9.88 -11.15
N ALA A 29 6.38 8.59 -11.14
CA ALA A 29 5.18 8.03 -10.55
C ALA A 29 5.51 6.66 -9.96
N PHE A 30 4.85 6.31 -8.87
CA PHE A 30 4.92 5.00 -8.26
C PHE A 30 3.57 4.59 -7.69
N THR A 31 3.38 3.28 -7.55
CA THR A 31 2.24 2.70 -6.86
C THR A 31 2.68 2.00 -5.59
N LEU A 32 1.77 1.83 -4.63
CA LEU A 32 2.03 1.03 -3.43
C LEU A 32 2.38 -0.42 -3.79
N LYS A 33 1.83 -0.95 -4.88
CA LYS A 33 2.13 -2.30 -5.38
C LYS A 33 3.62 -2.45 -5.74
N GLN A 34 4.18 -1.52 -6.53
CA GLN A 34 5.59 -1.55 -6.91
C GLN A 34 6.52 -1.52 -5.70
N PHE A 35 6.23 -0.68 -4.70
CA PHE A 35 6.98 -0.68 -3.45
C PHE A 35 6.82 -1.99 -2.66
N SER A 36 5.61 -2.53 -2.61
CA SER A 36 5.30 -3.77 -1.91
C SER A 36 6.01 -4.97 -2.53
N GLU A 37 6.17 -5.04 -3.85
CA GLU A 37 6.94 -6.08 -4.54
C GLU A 37 8.42 -6.01 -4.18
N ILE A 38 9.03 -4.82 -4.22
CA ILE A 38 10.43 -4.61 -3.80
C ILE A 38 10.67 -5.07 -2.35
N TYR A 39 9.73 -4.77 -1.46
CA TYR A 39 9.83 -5.15 -0.05
C TYR A 39 9.44 -6.61 0.22
N ALA A 40 8.55 -7.20 -0.59
CA ALA A 40 8.18 -8.60 -0.50
C ALA A 40 9.39 -9.49 -0.75
N ASP A 41 10.20 -9.16 -1.77
CA ASP A 41 11.43 -9.88 -2.09
C ASP A 41 12.48 -9.76 -0.97
N LYS A 42 12.55 -8.59 -0.32
CA LYS A 42 13.54 -8.34 0.75
C LYS A 42 13.16 -8.96 2.10
N PHE A 43 11.88 -8.90 2.47
CA PHE A 43 11.40 -9.33 3.78
C PHE A 43 10.77 -10.73 3.76
N GLY A 44 10.53 -11.30 2.58
CA GLY A 44 9.82 -12.58 2.42
C GLY A 44 8.35 -12.50 2.84
N VAL A 45 7.73 -11.32 2.75
CA VAL A 45 6.33 -11.08 3.15
C VAL A 45 5.48 -10.93 1.90
N GLN A 46 4.25 -11.45 1.92
CA GLN A 46 3.32 -11.31 0.80
C GLN A 46 3.03 -9.84 0.45
N VAL A 47 3.00 -9.55 -0.85
CA VAL A 47 2.75 -8.22 -1.42
C VAL A 47 1.44 -7.62 -0.88
N ASP A 48 0.35 -8.39 -0.86
CA ASP A 48 -0.96 -7.92 -0.37
C ASP A 48 -0.92 -7.47 1.10
N LYS A 49 -0.12 -8.15 1.92
CA LYS A 49 0.06 -7.80 3.34
C LYS A 49 0.91 -6.54 3.48
N LEU A 50 1.91 -6.37 2.63
CA LEU A 50 2.73 -5.16 2.58
C LEU A 50 1.95 -3.95 2.09
N MET A 51 1.11 -4.09 1.06
CA MET A 51 0.28 -3.00 0.54
C MET A 51 -0.63 -2.41 1.62
N LYS A 52 -1.26 -3.27 2.43
CA LYS A 52 -2.10 -2.87 3.58
C LYS A 52 -1.32 -2.27 4.74
N ASN A 53 -0.03 -2.56 4.82
CA ASN A 53 0.85 -2.08 5.88
C ASN A 53 1.62 -0.81 5.47
N LEU A 54 1.78 -0.55 4.19
CA LEU A 54 2.44 0.65 3.66
C LEU A 54 1.48 1.84 3.51
N TRP A 55 0.20 1.67 3.88
CA TRP A 55 -0.82 2.71 3.83
C TRP A 55 -1.54 2.84 5.18
N GLY A 56 -1.87 4.08 5.57
CA GLY A 56 -2.52 4.42 6.83
C GLY A 56 -1.57 4.43 8.03
N ASP A 57 -2.13 4.34 9.24
CA ASP A 57 -1.39 4.36 10.50
C ASP A 57 -0.74 3.00 10.76
N ARG A 58 0.37 2.74 10.07
CA ARG A 58 1.14 1.50 10.12
C ARG A 58 2.63 1.82 10.15
N PHE A 59 3.30 1.38 11.21
CA PHE A 59 4.71 1.61 11.46
C PHE A 59 5.45 0.27 11.52
N PHE A 60 6.57 0.16 10.80
CA PHE A 60 7.41 -1.04 10.83
C PHE A 60 8.54 -0.88 11.85
N ASN A 61 8.58 -1.77 12.85
CA ASN A 61 9.64 -1.78 13.85
C ASN A 61 10.79 -2.69 13.40
N LEU A 62 11.94 -2.09 13.09
CA LEU A 62 13.15 -2.79 12.64
C LEU A 62 13.72 -3.77 13.68
N LYS A 63 13.53 -3.51 14.98
CA LYS A 63 14.06 -4.35 16.06
C LYS A 63 13.24 -5.62 16.23
N THR A 64 11.92 -5.51 16.17
CA THR A 64 11.01 -6.65 16.37
C THR A 64 10.55 -7.29 15.06
N LYS A 65 10.83 -6.64 13.92
CA LYS A 65 10.33 -6.99 12.57
C LYS A 65 8.80 -7.13 12.52
N LYS A 66 8.10 -6.36 13.36
CA LYS A 66 6.64 -6.36 13.47
C LYS A 66 6.07 -5.01 13.03
N TRP A 67 4.83 -5.07 12.55
CA TRP A 67 4.03 -3.90 12.21
C TRP A 67 3.20 -3.50 13.44
N SER A 68 3.20 -2.21 13.77
CA SER A 68 2.38 -1.59 14.82
C SER A 68 1.47 -0.54 14.18
N SER A 69 0.30 -0.29 14.76
CA SER A 69 -0.56 0.85 14.40
C SER A 69 -0.42 2.04 15.35
N ASN A 70 0.37 1.89 16.41
CA ASN A 70 0.73 3.00 17.29
C ASN A 70 2.06 3.59 16.81
N ALA A 71 2.09 4.92 16.68
CA ALA A 71 3.34 5.66 16.60
C ALA A 71 3.98 5.61 18.00
N ASP A 72 4.95 4.72 18.20
CA ASP A 72 5.85 4.74 19.36
C ASP A 72 6.95 5.80 19.16
#